data_AF-A0AA36MC52-F1
#
_entry.id   AF-A0AA36MC52-F1
#
_cell.length_a   1.000
_cell.length_b   1.000
_cell.length_c   1.000
_cell.angle_alpha   90.00
_cell.angle_beta   90.00
_cell.angle_gamma   90.00
#
_symmetry.space_group_name_H-M   'P 1'
#
loop_
_entity.id
_entity.type
_entity.pdbx_description
1 polymer ?
#
loop_
_entity_poly.entity_id
_entity_poly.type
_entity_poly.pdbx_seq_one_letter_code
_entity_poly.pdbx_strand_id
1 'polypeptide(L)'
;MYRSISVVLFLAFLSPQISALYGNCDSCISLLRDVQKSLPGVLIFTEATLHATIEAVCGNTILMLKDICVQFETGMVHELFKWINQMERKIDPARECVFLRFCPQSSTPSLQTSRHNSTPIL
;
A
#
# COMPACT_ATOMS: atom_id res chain seq x y z
N MET A 1 -37.30 -6.43 -33.73
CA MET A 1 -37.13 -5.38 -32.70
C MET A 1 -36.82 -5.91 -31.28
N TYR A 2 -36.42 -7.18 -31.07
CA TYR A 2 -36.16 -7.73 -29.72
C TYR A 2 -34.67 -7.83 -29.31
N ARG A 3 -33.72 -7.71 -30.26
CA ARG A 3 -32.27 -7.81 -29.95
C ARG A 3 -31.71 -6.57 -29.24
N SER A 4 -32.19 -5.37 -29.56
CA SER A 4 -31.66 -4.12 -29.01
C SER A 4 -32.06 -3.89 -27.55
N ILE A 5 -33.26 -4.35 -27.15
CA ILE A 5 -33.79 -4.19 -25.78
C ILE A 5 -32.94 -4.98 -24.77
N SER A 6 -32.46 -6.17 -25.17
CA SER A 6 -31.61 -7.00 -24.31
C SER A 6 -30.25 -6.34 -24.03
N VAL A 7 -29.61 -5.73 -25.03
CA VAL A 7 -28.31 -5.05 -24.87
C VAL A 7 -28.41 -3.83 -23.96
N VAL A 8 -29.47 -3.02 -24.10
CA VAL A 8 -29.68 -1.83 -23.25
C VAL A 8 -29.92 -2.21 -21.79
N LEU A 9 -30.67 -3.29 -21.54
CA LEU A 9 -30.85 -3.84 -20.20
C LEU A 9 -29.52 -4.35 -19.62
N PHE A 10 -28.73 -5.12 -20.38
CA PHE A 10 -27.42 -5.58 -19.92
C PHE A 10 -26.47 -4.43 -19.56
N LEU A 11 -26.41 -3.37 -20.38
CA LEU A 11 -25.58 -2.18 -20.10
C LEU A 11 -26.06 -1.42 -18.86
N ALA A 12 -27.37 -1.28 -18.66
CA ALA A 12 -27.93 -0.58 -17.49
C ALA A 12 -27.67 -1.32 -16.16
N PHE A 13 -27.61 -2.66 -16.17
CA PHE A 13 -27.27 -3.47 -14.99
C PHE A 13 -25.75 -3.53 -14.72
N LEU A 14 -24.91 -3.35 -15.73
CA LEU A 14 -23.45 -3.27 -15.57
C LEU A 14 -23.00 -1.95 -14.93
N SER A 15 -23.68 -0.84 -15.21
CA SER A 15 -23.34 0.50 -14.71
C SER A 15 -23.21 0.61 -13.18
N PRO A 16 -24.19 0.19 -12.35
CA PRO A 16 -24.08 0.33 -10.89
C PRO A 16 -22.98 -0.55 -10.28
N GLN A 17 -22.74 -1.73 -10.86
CA GLN A 17 -21.70 -2.66 -10.39
C GLN A 17 -20.29 -2.13 -10.68
N ILE A 18 -20.10 -1.50 -11.85
CA ILE A 18 -18.81 -0.89 -12.23
C ILE A 18 -18.55 0.35 -11.38
N SER A 19 -19.55 1.20 -11.11
CA SER A 19 -19.40 2.39 -10.26
C SER A 19 -19.07 2.06 -8.81
N ALA A 20 -19.69 1.01 -8.24
CA ALA A 20 -19.36 0.53 -6.90
C ALA A 20 -17.95 -0.07 -6.83
N LEU A 21 -17.52 -0.81 -7.85
CA LEU A 21 -16.17 -1.36 -7.95
C LEU A 21 -15.11 -0.25 -8.11
N TYR A 22 -15.39 0.78 -8.92
CA TYR A 22 -14.47 1.89 -9.15
C TYR A 22 -14.36 2.81 -7.93
N GLY A 23 -15.48 3.09 -7.25
CA GLY A 23 -15.48 3.86 -5.99
C GLY A 23 -14.72 3.14 -4.86
N ASN A 24 -14.78 1.82 -4.82
CA ASN A 24 -13.99 1.00 -3.89
C ASN A 24 -12.49 0.98 -4.25
N CYS A 25 -12.15 1.05 -5.55
CA CYS A 25 -10.77 1.14 -6.02
C CYS A 25 -10.10 2.46 -5.61
N ASP A 26 -10.73 3.60 -5.91
CA ASP A 26 -10.19 4.91 -5.56
C ASP A 26 -10.02 5.07 -4.04
N SER A 27 -11.00 4.59 -3.27
CA SER A 27 -10.95 4.59 -1.80
C SER A 27 -9.79 3.73 -1.27
N CYS A 28 -9.58 2.53 -1.84
CA CYS A 28 -8.47 1.66 -1.46
C CYS A 28 -7.12 2.32 -1.74
N ILE A 29 -6.94 2.88 -2.94
CA ILE A 29 -5.69 3.53 -3.35
C ILE A 29 -5.40 4.74 -2.46
N SER A 30 -6.42 5.54 -2.16
CA SER A 30 -6.27 6.70 -1.28
C SER A 30 -5.87 6.26 0.13
N LEU A 31 -6.55 5.26 0.69
CA LEU A 31 -6.25 4.74 2.03
C LEU A 31 -4.81 4.21 2.10
N LEU A 32 -4.38 3.41 1.13
CA LEU A 32 -3.01 2.90 1.10
C LEU A 32 -1.98 4.02 0.94
N ARG A 33 -2.25 5.06 0.15
CA ARG A 33 -1.38 6.25 0.09
C ARG A 33 -1.28 6.96 1.43
N ASP A 34 -2.38 7.12 2.15
CA ASP A 34 -2.38 7.82 3.43
C ASP A 34 -1.69 7.02 4.53
N VAL A 35 -1.86 5.69 4.51
CA VAL A 35 -1.05 4.77 5.32
C VAL A 35 0.43 4.92 4.99
N GLN A 36 0.81 4.90 3.70
CA GLN A 36 2.20 5.02 3.26
C GLN A 36 2.85 6.36 3.64
N LYS A 37 2.08 7.45 3.70
CA LYS A 37 2.56 8.75 4.21
C LYS A 37 2.77 8.75 5.73
N SER A 38 1.95 8.01 6.46
CA SER A 38 1.95 8.01 7.93
C SER A 38 2.98 7.03 8.51
N LEU A 39 3.23 5.93 7.81
CA LEU A 39 4.12 4.84 8.22
C LEU A 39 5.54 5.30 8.61
N PRO A 40 6.25 6.18 7.86
CA PRO A 40 7.57 6.63 8.26
C PRO A 40 7.60 7.26 9.65
N GLY A 41 6.57 8.04 10.03
CA GLY A 41 6.47 8.63 11.35
C GLY A 41 6.27 7.59 12.45
N VAL A 42 5.43 6.58 12.19
CA VAL A 42 5.18 5.47 13.12
C VAL A 42 6.43 4.61 13.32
N LEU A 43 7.18 4.34 12.25
CA LEU A 43 8.42 3.58 12.31
C LEU A 43 9.49 4.28 13.13
N ILE A 44 9.71 5.59 12.92
CA ILE A 44 10.67 6.37 13.70
C ILE A 44 10.31 6.36 15.19
N PHE A 45 9.03 6.55 15.52
CA PHE A 45 8.57 6.51 16.90
C PHE A 45 8.76 5.13 17.54
N THR A 46 8.45 4.08 16.80
CA THR A 46 8.56 2.70 17.29
C THR A 46 10.03 2.29 17.47
N GLU A 47 10.90 2.67 16.53
CA GLU A 47 12.36 2.48 16.64
C GLU A 47 12.89 3.17 17.91
N ALA A 48 12.57 4.45 18.10
CA ALA A 48 13.00 5.19 19.29
C ALA A 48 12.47 4.58 20.60
N THR A 49 11.21 4.15 20.62
CA THR A 49 10.61 3.50 21.79
C THR A 49 11.29 2.17 22.10
N LEU A 50 11.63 1.40 21.06
CA LEU A 50 12.33 0.13 21.23
C LEU A 50 13.77 0.35 21.73
N HIS A 51 14.48 1.34 21.20
CA HIS A 51 15.79 1.76 21.70
C HIS A 51 15.75 2.10 23.19
N ALA A 52 14.82 2.97 23.60
CA ALA A 52 14.68 3.35 25.02
C ALA A 52 14.35 2.15 25.93
N THR A 53 13.54 1.21 25.43
CA THR A 53 13.21 -0.02 26.18
C THR A 53 14.43 -0.92 26.34
N ILE A 54 15.22 -1.09 25.28
CA ILE A 54 16.45 -1.88 25.31
C ILE A 54 17.46 -1.24 26.25
N GLU A 55 17.67 0.07 26.15
CA GLU A 55 18.58 0.81 27.03
C GLU A 55 18.20 0.64 28.51
N ALA A 56 16.91 0.72 28.85
CA ALA A 56 16.42 0.53 30.22
C ALA A 56 16.69 -0.89 30.76
N VAL A 57 16.52 -1.92 29.93
CA VAL A 57 16.81 -3.31 30.31
C VAL A 57 18.33 -3.52 30.43
N CYS A 58 19.08 -3.03 29.45
CA CYS A 58 20.52 -3.19 29.33
C CYS A 58 21.30 -2.42 30.41
N GLY A 59 20.79 -1.27 30.85
CA GLY A 59 21.34 -0.50 31.97
C GLY A 59 21.33 -1.26 33.31
N ASN A 60 20.43 -2.23 33.47
CA ASN A 60 20.32 -3.07 34.66
C ASN A 60 20.99 -4.44 34.52
N THR A 61 21.67 -4.73 33.40
CA THR A 61 22.17 -6.08 33.12
C THR A 61 23.62 -6.30 33.60
N ILE A 62 23.93 -7.54 34.02
CA ILE A 62 25.25 -7.98 34.48
C ILE A 62 26.28 -7.84 33.33
N LEU A 63 27.51 -7.44 33.64
CA LEU A 63 28.62 -7.15 32.70
C LEU A 63 28.74 -8.12 31.49
N MET A 64 28.47 -9.42 31.68
CA MET A 64 28.54 -10.44 30.61
C MET A 64 27.49 -10.30 29.50
N LEU A 65 26.38 -9.62 29.76
CA LEU A 65 25.30 -9.39 28.78
C LEU A 65 25.38 -8.00 28.12
N LYS A 66 26.31 -7.15 28.58
CA LYS A 66 26.44 -5.77 28.10
C LYS A 66 26.81 -5.70 26.62
N ASP A 67 27.70 -6.59 26.17
CA ASP A 67 28.08 -6.68 24.75
C ASP A 67 26.94 -7.17 23.86
N ILE A 68 26.13 -8.12 24.35
CA ILE A 68 24.93 -8.60 23.65
C ILE A 68 23.90 -7.47 23.52
N CYS A 69 23.72 -6.71 24.58
CA CYS A 69 22.87 -5.53 24.62
C CYS A 69 23.28 -4.48 23.58
N VAL A 70 24.57 -4.12 23.51
CA VAL A 70 25.09 -3.16 22.54
C VAL A 70 24.91 -3.66 21.11
N GLN A 71 25.21 -4.93 20.84
CA GLN A 71 25.01 -5.56 19.53
C GLN A 71 23.54 -5.60 19.10
N PHE A 72 22.63 -5.90 20.04
CA PHE A 72 21.20 -5.95 19.77
C PHE A 72 20.64 -4.57 19.46
N GLU A 73 21.00 -3.57 20.26
CA GLU A 73 20.57 -2.18 20.08
C GLU A 73 21.08 -1.57 18.77
N THR A 74 22.39 -1.61 18.54
CA THR A 74 23.00 -0.88 17.40
C THR A 74 23.03 -1.68 16.11
N GLY A 75 23.13 -3.01 16.19
CA GLY A 75 23.25 -3.87 15.03
C GLY A 75 21.92 -4.39 14.51
N MET A 76 21.04 -4.89 15.38
CA MET A 76 19.81 -5.55 14.95
C MET A 76 18.64 -4.60 14.80
N VAL A 77 18.38 -3.74 15.79
CA VAL A 77 17.20 -2.85 15.77
C VAL A 77 17.30 -1.84 14.64
N HIS A 78 18.41 -1.12 14.54
CA HIS A 78 18.57 -0.10 13.52
C HIS A 78 18.48 -0.68 12.08
N GLU A 79 19.16 -1.78 11.80
CA GLU A 79 19.10 -2.40 10.46
C GLU A 79 17.72 -2.99 10.16
N LEU A 80 17.00 -3.51 11.16
CA LEU A 80 15.63 -3.97 11.01
C LEU A 80 14.70 -2.82 10.58
N PHE A 81 14.71 -1.69 11.30
CA PHE A 81 13.84 -0.55 10.98
C PHE A 81 14.18 0.09 9.64
N LYS A 82 15.47 0.16 9.31
CA LYS A 82 15.94 0.57 7.98
C LYS A 82 15.44 -0.36 6.88
N TRP A 83 15.48 -1.67 7.09
CA TRP A 83 14.92 -2.64 6.13
C TRP A 83 13.40 -2.51 5.98
N ILE A 84 12.65 -2.36 7.09
CA ILE A 84 11.19 -2.17 7.06
C ILE A 84 10.84 -0.91 6.25
N ASN A 85 11.50 0.22 6.53
CA ASN A 85 11.28 1.49 5.82
C ASN A 85 11.58 1.36 4.31
N GLN A 86 12.60 0.57 3.93
CA GLN A 86 12.89 0.30 2.52
C GLN A 86 11.84 -0.58 1.85
N MET A 87 11.27 -1.56 2.57
CA MET A 87 10.24 -2.45 2.03
C MET A 87 8.90 -1.74 1.86
N GLU A 88 8.51 -0.89 2.80
CA GLU A 88 7.25 -0.12 2.71
C GLU A 88 7.22 0.86 1.55
N ARG A 89 8.37 1.42 1.16
CA ARG A 89 8.49 2.28 -0.03
C ARG A 89 8.25 1.55 -1.34
N LYS A 90 8.33 0.22 -1.35
CA LYS A 90 8.09 -0.61 -2.55
C LYS A 90 6.63 -0.97 -2.73
N ILE A 91 5.77 -0.66 -1.75
CA ILE A 91 4.33 -0.88 -1.86
C ILE A 91 3.79 0.06 -2.93
N ASP A 92 3.16 -0.50 -3.96
CA ASP A 92 2.41 0.24 -4.97
C ASP A 92 0.91 0.14 -4.63
N PRO A 93 0.28 1.22 -4.14
CA PRO A 93 -1.13 1.24 -3.77
C PRO A 93 -2.07 0.71 -4.85
N ALA A 94 -1.81 0.99 -6.13
CA ALA A 94 -2.66 0.53 -7.23
C ALA A 94 -2.54 -0.98 -7.40
N ARG A 95 -1.31 -1.50 -7.36
CA ARG A 95 -1.05 -2.94 -7.46
C ARG A 95 -1.68 -3.70 -6.31
N GLU A 96 -1.60 -3.17 -5.09
CA GLU A 96 -2.09 -3.91 -3.93
C GLU A 96 -3.61 -3.86 -3.84
N CYS A 97 -4.23 -2.77 -4.28
CA CYS A 97 -5.69 -2.72 -4.42
C CYS A 97 -6.21 -3.66 -5.53
N VAL A 98 -5.43 -3.94 -6.58
CA VAL A 98 -5.75 -4.99 -7.55
C VAL A 98 -5.62 -6.37 -6.91
N PHE A 99 -4.53 -6.63 -6.17
CA PHE A 99 -4.33 -7.90 -5.45
C PHE A 99 -5.46 -8.19 -4.45
N LEU A 100 -5.86 -7.17 -3.69
CA LEU A 100 -6.96 -7.22 -2.71
C LEU A 100 -8.35 -7.20 -3.36
N ARG A 101 -8.43 -7.16 -4.70
CA ARG A 101 -9.67 -7.16 -5.51
C ARG A 101 -10.59 -5.94 -5.29
N PHE A 102 -10.05 -4.85 -4.74
CA PHE A 102 -10.75 -3.56 -4.71
C PHE A 102 -10.69 -2.84 -6.06
N CYS A 103 -9.66 -3.13 -6.86
CA CYS A 103 -9.49 -2.61 -8.21
C CYS A 103 -9.58 -3.73 -9.26
N PRO A 104 -10.13 -3.44 -10.46
CA PRO A 104 -10.13 -4.40 -11.56
C PRO A 104 -8.71 -4.66 -12.09
N GLN A 105 -8.41 -5.86 -12.59
CA GLN A 105 -7.04 -6.18 -13.07
C GLN A 105 -6.55 -5.28 -14.22
N SER A 106 -7.47 -4.66 -14.97
CA SER A 106 -7.18 -3.70 -16.03
C SER A 106 -6.73 -2.31 -15.52
N SER A 107 -6.82 -2.02 -14.23
CA SER A 107 -6.42 -0.73 -13.64
C SER A 107 -4.95 -0.67 -13.25
N THR A 108 -4.15 -1.70 -13.56
CA THR A 108 -2.69 -1.60 -13.44
C THR A 108 -2.23 -0.50 -14.41
N PRO A 109 -1.51 0.55 -13.97
CA PRO A 109 -0.98 1.56 -14.87
C PRO A 109 0.13 0.95 -15.72
N SER A 110 -0.25 0.24 -16.79
CA SER A 110 0.61 0.09 -17.94
C SER A 110 0.76 1.46 -18.59
N LEU A 111 1.99 1.81 -18.98
CA LEU A 111 2.26 2.79 -20.02
C LEU A 111 1.28 2.59 -21.19
N GLN A 112 0.19 3.35 -21.22
CA GLN A 112 -0.63 3.52 -22.41
C GLN A 112 -0.75 5.02 -22.65
N THR A 113 0.30 5.53 -23.29
CA THR A 113 0.24 6.43 -24.43
C THR A 113 -1.19 6.81 -24.82
N SER A 114 -1.49 8.10 -24.65
CA SER A 114 -2.38 8.90 -25.48
C SER A 114 -3.06 8.13 -26.62
N ARG A 115 -4.36 7.88 -26.49
CA ARG A 115 -5.22 7.71 -27.67
C ARG A 115 -6.55 8.43 -27.45
N HIS A 116 -6.45 9.73 -27.22
CA HIS A 116 -7.56 10.65 -27.37
C HIS A 116 -7.64 11.08 -28.84
N ASN A 117 -8.18 10.24 -29.73
CA ASN A 117 -8.89 10.71 -30.92
C ASN A 117 -9.54 9.55 -31.67
N SER A 118 -10.86 9.61 -31.87
CA SER A 118 -11.58 8.97 -32.99
C SER A 118 -13.03 9.48 -33.01
N THR A 119 -13.20 10.68 -33.56
CA THR A 119 -14.45 11.10 -34.22
C THR A 119 -14.75 10.13 -35.36
N PRO A 120 -15.98 9.63 -35.56
CA PRO A 120 -16.34 9.01 -36.82
C PRO A 120 -16.85 10.08 -37.78
N ILE A 121 -16.10 10.25 -38.87
CA ILE A 121 -16.62 10.78 -40.14
C ILE A 121 -17.27 9.58 -40.85
N LEU A 122 -18.59 9.56 -40.97
CA LEU A 122 -19.34 9.44 -42.23
C LEU A 122 -20.82 9.74 -41.98
#